data_AF-A0A0S8AF82-F1
#
_entry.id   AF-A0A0S8AF82-F1
#
_cell.length_a   1.000
_cell.length_b   1.000
_cell.length_c   1.000
_cell.angle_alpha   90.00
_cell.angle_beta   90.00
_cell.angle_gamma   90.00
#
_symmetry.space_group_name_H-M   'P 1'
#
loop_
_entity.id
_entity.type
_entity.pdbx_description
1 polymer ?
#
loop_
_entity_poly.entity_id
_entity_poly.type
_entity_poly.pdbx_seq_one_letter_code
_entity_poly.pdbx_strand_id
1 'polypeptide(L)' 'MRARLGSMAAGQQFCFLCIEKMAEKMDRIVAQAGGEIVDRDDRSYGVVICVRKKEHKTGTG' A
#
# COMPACT_ATOMS: atom_id res chain seq x y z
N MET A 1 -6.71 0.71 -6.15
CA MET A 1 -5.52 0.25 -5.40
C MET A 1 -5.37 -1.27 -5.37
N ARG A 2 -6.40 -2.02 -4.96
CA ARG A 2 -6.34 -3.49 -4.83
C ARG A 2 -5.79 -4.23 -6.07
N ALA A 3 -6.19 -3.82 -7.27
CA ALA A 3 -5.70 -4.40 -8.52
C ALA A 3 -4.18 -4.24 -8.72
N ARG A 4 -3.60 -3.08 -8.34
CA ARG A 4 -2.18 -2.78 -8.55
C ARG A 4 -1.27 -3.55 -7.59
N LEU A 5 -1.64 -3.63 -6.31
CA LEU A 5 -0.94 -4.47 -5.33
C LEU A 5 -1.08 -5.97 -5.63
N GLY A 6 -2.14 -6.39 -6.33
CA GLY A 6 -2.31 -7.75 -6.81
C GLY A 6 -1.29 -8.16 -7.87
N SER A 7 -0.88 -7.24 -8.73
CA SER A 7 0.05 -7.48 -9.85
C SER A 7 1.51 -7.11 -9.55
N MET A 8 1.81 -6.55 -8.37
CA MET A 8 3.17 -6.20 -7.96
C MET A 8 3.95 -7.43 -7.53
N ALA A 9 5.24 -7.47 -7.86
CA ALA A 9 6.16 -8.45 -7.32
C ALA A 9 6.37 -8.23 -5.82
N ALA A 10 6.68 -9.30 -5.09
CA ALA A 10 7.05 -9.21 -3.68
C ALA A 10 8.25 -8.26 -3.49
N GLY A 11 8.20 -7.42 -2.45
CA GLY A 11 9.22 -6.39 -2.19
C GLY A 11 9.11 -5.14 -3.06
N GLN A 12 8.35 -5.17 -4.16
CA GLN A 12 8.14 -4.00 -5.01
C GLN A 12 7.40 -2.89 -4.25
N GLN A 13 7.82 -1.65 -4.47
CA GLN A 13 7.23 -0.46 -3.88
C GLN A 13 6.47 0.38 -4.90
N PHE A 14 5.47 1.11 -4.43
CA PHE A 14 4.71 2.06 -5.21
C PHE A 14 4.19 3.19 -4.33
N CYS A 15 4.37 4.43 -4.76
CA CYS A 15 3.87 5.62 -4.06
C CYS A 15 2.75 6.29 -4.84
N PHE A 16 1.78 6.85 -4.12
CA PHE A 16 0.67 7.58 -4.72
C PHE A 16 0.20 8.70 -3.79
N LEU A 17 -0.35 9.75 -4.40
CA LEU A 17 -1.04 10.83 -3.70
C LEU A 17 -2.53 10.48 -3.53
N CYS A 18 -3.07 10.68 -2.34
CA CYS A 18 -4.50 10.64 -2.10
C CYS A 18 -4.95 11.77 -1.17
N ILE A 19 -6.26 12.04 -1.14
CA ILE A 19 -6.84 13.00 -0.19
C ILE A 19 -6.81 12.43 1.23
N GLU A 20 -6.73 13.29 2.25
CA GLU A 20 -6.60 12.92 3.67
C GLU A 20 -7.65 11.87 4.11
N LYS A 21 -8.93 12.13 3.81
CA LYS A 21 -10.03 11.21 4.15
C LYS A 21 -9.88 9.81 3.55
N MET A 22 -9.15 9.68 2.44
CA MET A 22 -8.87 8.38 1.82
C MET A 22 -7.64 7.72 2.47
N ALA A 23 -6.66 8.51 2.89
CA ALA A 23 -5.47 8.04 3.60
C ALA A 23 -5.82 7.27 4.88
N GLU A 24 -6.82 7.74 5.64
CA GLU A 24 -7.31 7.09 6.87
C GLU A 24 -7.74 5.62 6.67
N LYS A 25 -8.23 5.28 5.48
CA LYS A 25 -8.71 3.92 5.17
C LYS A 25 -7.62 3.05 4.53
N MET A 26 -6.48 3.63 4.21
CA MET A 26 -5.52 3.02 3.32
C MET A 26 -4.71 1.92 3.98
N ASP A 27 -4.45 2.01 5.28
CA ASP A 27 -3.86 0.92 6.07
C ASP A 27 -4.63 -0.40 5.88
N ARG A 28 -5.95 -0.36 6.06
CA ARG A 28 -6.81 -1.55 5.91
C ARG A 28 -6.81 -2.06 4.47
N ILE A 29 -6.92 -1.17 3.48
CA ILE A 29 -6.97 -1.56 2.06
C ILE A 29 -5.64 -2.19 1.62
N VAL A 30 -4.52 -1.61 2.05
CA VAL A 30 -3.17 -2.10 1.72
C VAL A 30 -2.92 -3.44 2.40
N ALA A 31 -3.29 -3.58 3.68
CA ALA A 31 -3.18 -4.86 4.39
C ALA A 31 -4.01 -5.97 3.74
N GLN A 32 -5.28 -5.70 3.37
CA GLN A 32 -6.14 -6.68 2.69
C GLN A 32 -5.62 -7.07 1.30
N ALA A 33 -4.83 -6.21 0.65
CA ALA A 33 -4.19 -6.51 -0.63
C ALA A 33 -2.81 -7.20 -0.49
N GLY A 34 -2.42 -7.56 0.73
CA GLY A 34 -1.13 -8.20 1.04
C GLY A 34 0.05 -7.26 0.92
N GLY A 35 -0.15 -5.96 1.16
CA GLY A 35 0.91 -4.97 1.25
C GLY A 35 1.11 -4.43 2.66
N GLU A 36 2.03 -3.48 2.78
CA GLU A 36 2.20 -2.61 3.93
C GLU A 36 2.50 -1.19 3.46
N ILE A 37 2.12 -0.21 4.28
CA ILE A 37 2.58 1.18 4.11
C ILE A 37 4.00 1.25 4.71
N VAL A 38 4.96 1.74 3.92
CA VAL A 38 6.36 1.91 4.35
C VAL A 38 6.72 3.37 4.59
N ASP A 39 5.97 4.30 4.00
CA ASP A 39 6.15 5.73 4.19
C ASP A 39 4.81 6.47 4.01
N ARG A 40 4.62 7.53 4.79
CA ARG A 40 3.48 8.44 4.73
C ARG A 40 3.98 9.87 4.92
N ASP A 41 3.66 10.73 3.97
CA ASP A 41 4.05 12.13 3.94
C ASP A 41 2.81 13.01 3.74
N ASP A 42 2.39 13.67 4.82
CA ASP A 42 1.24 14.57 4.85
C ASP A 42 1.63 15.95 4.30
N ARG A 43 0.99 16.37 3.21
CA ARG A 43 1.24 17.65 2.54
C ARG A 43 -0.01 18.52 2.54
N SER A 44 0.18 19.82 2.32
CA SER A 44 -0.93 20.79 2.26
C SER A 44 -1.98 20.50 1.19
N TYR A 45 -1.68 19.63 0.23
CA TYR A 45 -2.55 19.25 -0.88
C TYR A 45 -2.96 17.76 -0.88
N GLY A 46 -2.68 17.03 0.21
CA GLY A 46 -3.02 15.61 0.37
C GLY A 46 -1.88 14.79 0.96
N VAL A 47 -2.05 13.48 0.96
CA VAL A 47 -1.14 12.53 1.62
C VAL A 47 -0.47 11.66 0.56
N VAL A 48 0.86 11.67 0.54
CA VAL A 48 1.63 10.72 -0.25
C VAL A 48 1.84 9.46 0.57
N ILE A 49 1.44 8.31 0.03
CA ILE A 49 1.58 7.01 0.68
C ILE A 49 2.42 6.12 -0.20
N CYS A 50 3.50 5.59 0.36
CA CYS A 50 4.30 4.53 -0.26
C CYS A 50 3.94 3.18 0.34
N VAL A 51 3.65 2.22 -0.53
CA VAL A 51 3.31 0.86 -0.16
C VAL A 51 4.31 -0.13 -0.72
N ARG A 52 4.56 -1.20 0.03
CA ARG A 52 5.37 -2.34 -0.40
C ARG A 52 4.51 -3.59 -0.46
N LYS A 53 4.69 -4.41 -1.49
CA LYS A 53 4.08 -5.75 -1.55
C LYS A 53 4.82 -6.68 -0.58
N LYS A 54 4.09 -7.29 0.36
CA LYS A 54 4.69 -8.29 1.25
C LYS A 54 5.03 -9.55 0.47
N GLU A 55 6.08 -10.24 0.89
CA GLU A 55 6.37 -11.58 0.39
C GLU A 55 5.18 -12.50 0.69
N HIS A 56 4.63 -13.10 -0.36
CA HIS A 56 3.70 -14.20 -0.17
C HIS A 56 4.54 -15.34 0.39
N LYS A 57 4.45 -15.61 1.69
CA LYS A 57 4.83 -16.92 2.20
C LYS A 57 3.82 -17.91 1.61
N THR A 58 4.14 -18.49 0.46
CA THR A 58 3.52 -19.75 0.03
C THR A 58 3.85 -20.76 1.10
N GLY A 59 2.89 -21.03 1.99
CA GLY A 59 2.97 -22.17 2.88
C GLY A 59 2.96 -23.43 2.02
N THR A 60 4.12 -24.07 1.90
CA THR A 60 4.19 -25.53 1.71
C THR A 60 3.68 -26.17 2.99
N GLY A 61 2.52 -26.81 2.90
CA GLY A 61 1.95 -27.72 3.87
C GLY A 61 1.09 -28.73 3.13
#